data_AF-A0A0M8N2I2-F1
#
_entry.id   AF-A0A0M8N2I2-F1
#
_cell.length_a   1.000
_cell.length_b   1.000
_cell.length_c   1.000
_cell.angle_alpha   90.00
_cell.angle_beta   90.00
_cell.angle_gamma   90.00
#
_symmetry.space_group_name_H-M   'P 1'
#
loop_
_entity.id
_entity.type
_entity.pdbx_description
1 polymer ?
#
loop_
_entity_poly.entity_id
_entity_poly.type
_entity_poly.pdbx_seq_one_letter_code
_entity_poly.pdbx_strand_id
1 'polypeptide(L)'
;MPASSSQAAENFVESEKPRPCRSSATFPIVRNEEAGEQKKAQLPYPDDDENQDAWFEGMSASGVPRQLQPGASVSSMPHIPPVIDEMTAANSDQDFTVASSPVYLAPPSWQPPSFDPEQEKSRVERPMGAYRRYSDAMMRGDDQEQRLPECSRTTPVAGLMDWITIPRTDFNICPDCYGEVFASTQYRTHFQPLLRPTMNPIACDFGSSPWYRIAWLLTLKEQKTDLQLFYKAAKVLASTRDRPCPGSQKALEFWYVVKDPFTRRAVPDFTVCYECTKMVEALFPVLRDVFGPQDAWQEPVRSVCSLHFHPGREEFPLYFDAFEMAAETAFKYDRSPDIGDLCMTLNRIGTFSECRESRRVNDGYWYSLTFLPEFTVCGECYDDVVRPQQLLDDDNDHISGHFLPKPQKLAVATCQLYSPRMRDVFKWACRRDDAEYLKARVKERKMVEDHLHAKFVHLVRDGRRNRWTEEQIDKLAREWRKWE
;
A
#
# COMPACT_ATOMS: atom_id res chain seq x y z
N MET A 1 -36.26 47.50 40.35
CA MET A 1 -35.99 47.78 38.92
C MET A 1 -34.51 47.52 38.66
N PRO A 2 -34.07 47.02 37.49
CA PRO A 2 -34.42 45.84 36.64
C PRO A 2 -33.47 44.63 36.99
N ALA A 3 -33.68 43.35 36.67
CA ALA A 3 -33.86 42.56 35.43
C ALA A 3 -32.56 42.10 34.71
N SER A 4 -32.41 40.76 34.65
CA SER A 4 -31.70 39.89 33.66
C SER A 4 -30.15 39.84 33.71
N SER A 5 -29.45 38.70 33.53
CA SER A 5 -29.68 37.54 32.66
C SER A 5 -28.93 36.27 33.10
N SER A 6 -29.52 35.13 32.72
CA SER A 6 -29.03 33.75 32.63
C SER A 6 -27.62 33.54 32.04
N GLN A 7 -26.86 32.58 32.58
CA GLN A 7 -25.91 31.77 31.79
C GLN A 7 -26.10 30.28 32.10
N ALA A 8 -26.46 29.55 31.04
CA ALA A 8 -26.60 28.11 30.96
C ALA A 8 -25.28 27.49 30.46
N ALA A 9 -25.11 26.21 30.80
CA ALA A 9 -23.98 25.36 30.48
C ALA A 9 -23.77 25.16 28.97
N GLU A 10 -22.52 25.18 28.52
CA GLU A 10 -22.11 24.69 27.20
C GLU A 10 -21.28 23.41 27.37
N ASN A 11 -21.90 22.29 26.99
CA ASN A 11 -21.23 21.01 26.75
C ASN A 11 -20.52 21.08 25.40
N PHE A 12 -19.22 20.81 25.40
CA PHE A 12 -18.40 20.74 24.19
C PHE A 12 -18.65 19.40 23.49
N VAL A 13 -19.36 19.42 22.36
CA VAL A 13 -19.51 18.29 21.45
C VAL A 13 -18.32 18.31 20.48
N GLU A 14 -17.46 17.31 20.58
CA GLU A 14 -16.36 17.09 19.67
C GLU A 14 -16.91 16.59 18.32
N SER A 15 -16.96 17.50 17.34
CA SER A 15 -17.40 17.23 15.97
C SER A 15 -16.39 16.32 15.28
N GLU A 16 -16.79 15.09 14.97
CA GLU A 16 -16.07 14.21 14.03
C GLU A 16 -15.84 14.95 12.71
N LYS A 17 -14.57 15.13 12.35
CA LYS A 17 -14.19 15.69 11.04
C LYS A 17 -14.58 14.70 9.95
N PRO A 18 -15.35 15.11 8.92
CA PRO A 18 -15.61 14.26 7.76
C PRO A 18 -14.29 13.98 7.02
N ARG A 19 -14.12 12.73 6.58
CA ARG A 19 -13.01 12.30 5.73
C ARG A 19 -12.89 13.24 4.52
N PRO A 20 -11.68 13.61 4.08
CA PRO A 20 -11.52 14.47 2.90
C PRO A 20 -12.16 13.81 1.67
N CYS A 21 -13.06 14.54 1.01
CA CYS A 21 -13.67 14.10 -0.24
C CYS A 21 -12.61 13.90 -1.32
N ARG A 22 -12.63 12.73 -1.95
CA ARG A 22 -11.74 12.36 -3.06
C ARG A 22 -12.00 13.25 -4.29
N SER A 23 -10.94 13.62 -4.99
CA SER A 23 -10.99 14.57 -6.10
C SER A 23 -11.52 13.92 -7.39
N SER A 24 -12.71 14.35 -7.84
CA SER A 24 -13.36 13.87 -9.09
C SER A 24 -12.40 13.73 -10.29
N ALA A 25 -12.16 12.49 -10.72
CA ALA A 25 -11.35 12.15 -11.89
C ALA A 25 -12.03 12.35 -13.27
N THR A 26 -13.31 12.76 -13.33
CA THR A 26 -14.05 12.98 -14.60
C THR A 26 -13.47 14.13 -15.43
N PHE A 27 -12.86 15.11 -14.75
CA PHE A 27 -12.31 16.34 -15.33
C PHE A 27 -11.00 16.64 -14.57
N PRO A 28 -9.82 16.22 -15.08
CA PRO A 28 -8.57 16.43 -14.36
C PRO A 28 -8.28 17.93 -14.24
N ILE A 29 -8.39 18.46 -13.02
CA ILE A 29 -7.97 19.82 -12.68
C ILE A 29 -6.46 19.80 -12.51
N VAL A 30 -5.73 20.52 -13.37
CA VAL A 30 -4.31 20.78 -13.15
C VAL A 30 -4.21 21.78 -12.00
N ARG A 31 -3.67 21.35 -10.85
CA ARG A 31 -3.28 22.29 -9.80
C ARG A 31 -2.06 23.07 -10.31
N ASN A 32 -2.20 24.39 -10.47
CA ASN A 32 -1.07 25.28 -10.69
C ASN A 32 -0.20 25.28 -9.43
N GLU A 33 0.96 24.64 -9.51
CA GLU A 33 2.12 25.05 -8.71
C GLU A 33 2.69 26.33 -9.31
N GLU A 34 3.00 27.26 -8.42
CA GLU A 34 3.27 28.65 -8.74
C GLU A 34 4.49 28.84 -9.65
N ALA A 35 4.38 29.88 -10.48
CA ALA A 35 5.33 30.29 -11.49
C ALA A 35 6.73 30.58 -10.92
N GLY A 36 7.73 29.87 -11.45
CA GLY A 36 9.15 30.22 -11.37
C GLY A 36 9.76 30.24 -12.77
N GLU A 37 9.80 31.44 -13.35
CA GLU A 37 10.64 31.94 -14.46
C GLU A 37 11.00 31.02 -15.65
N GLN A 38 10.43 31.40 -16.79
CA GLN A 38 10.86 31.05 -18.14
C GLN A 38 12.35 31.39 -18.39
N LYS A 39 13.14 30.42 -18.86
CA LYS A 39 14.19 30.69 -19.86
C LYS A 39 14.08 29.73 -21.03
N LYS A 40 14.18 30.34 -22.21
CA LYS A 40 13.86 29.86 -23.55
C LYS A 40 14.59 28.58 -23.93
N ALA A 41 13.87 27.71 -24.62
CA ALA A 41 14.44 26.65 -25.42
C ALA A 41 15.25 27.22 -26.60
N GLN A 42 16.47 26.71 -26.79
CA GLN A 42 17.13 26.64 -28.09
C GLN A 42 17.60 25.18 -28.29
N LEU A 43 17.09 24.56 -29.37
CA LEU A 43 17.55 23.28 -29.93
C LEU A 43 18.78 23.55 -30.86
N PRO A 44 19.32 22.59 -31.63
CA PRO A 44 20.54 21.84 -31.28
C PRO A 44 21.65 21.90 -32.36
N TYR A 45 22.88 22.30 -31.96
CA TYR A 45 24.19 22.12 -32.63
C TYR A 45 24.42 22.72 -34.04
N PRO A 46 25.68 22.76 -34.55
CA PRO A 46 27.00 22.89 -33.90
C PRO A 46 27.78 24.10 -34.47
N ASP A 47 28.86 24.54 -33.84
CA ASP A 47 30.01 25.13 -34.57
C ASP A 47 31.27 24.98 -33.71
N ASP A 48 32.33 24.52 -34.38
CA ASP A 48 33.66 24.26 -33.89
C ASP A 48 34.39 25.57 -33.52
N ASP A 49 35.29 25.52 -32.53
CA ASP A 49 36.72 25.79 -32.73
C ASP A 49 37.49 25.86 -31.40
N GLU A 50 38.60 25.12 -31.41
CA GLU A 50 39.92 25.53 -30.95
C GLU A 50 40.22 25.75 -29.44
N ASN A 51 40.87 24.72 -28.89
CA ASN A 51 42.31 24.71 -28.54
C ASN A 51 42.75 24.99 -27.08
N GLN A 52 43.65 24.10 -26.63
CA GLN A 52 44.79 24.31 -25.70
C GLN A 52 44.46 24.62 -24.22
N ASP A 53 45.08 24.04 -23.18
CA ASP A 53 46.25 23.16 -22.95
C ASP A 53 45.99 22.46 -21.58
N ALA A 54 46.14 21.14 -21.42
CA ALA A 54 47.37 20.42 -21.11
C ALA A 54 48.16 20.94 -19.87
N TRP A 55 48.23 20.11 -18.82
CA TRP A 55 49.47 19.60 -18.16
C TRP A 55 49.49 19.47 -16.62
N PHE A 56 49.90 18.25 -16.23
CA PHE A 56 50.56 17.72 -15.01
C PHE A 56 49.82 17.70 -13.65
N GLU A 57 49.47 16.55 -13.04
CA GLU A 57 50.26 15.44 -12.45
C GLU A 57 51.07 15.83 -11.20
N GLY A 58 50.92 15.06 -10.11
CA GLY A 58 52.02 14.88 -9.14
C GLY A 58 51.68 14.73 -7.65
N MET A 59 51.59 13.47 -7.21
CA MET A 59 52.27 12.92 -6.02
C MET A 59 51.71 13.10 -4.58
N SER A 60 51.22 11.97 -4.08
CA SER A 60 51.46 11.30 -2.79
C SER A 60 52.60 11.80 -1.87
N ALA A 61 52.37 11.80 -0.54
CA ALA A 61 52.84 10.75 0.41
C ALA A 61 52.99 11.24 1.87
N SER A 62 52.41 10.44 2.77
CA SER A 62 52.94 9.98 4.08
C SER A 62 53.30 10.96 5.22
N GLY A 63 52.66 10.75 6.38
CA GLY A 63 53.14 11.20 7.69
C GLY A 63 52.31 10.69 8.87
N VAL A 64 52.84 9.72 9.61
CA VAL A 64 52.44 9.22 10.96
C VAL A 64 53.78 9.09 11.70
N PRO A 65 53.97 9.41 13.03
CA PRO A 65 53.24 8.71 14.10
C PRO A 65 53.08 9.35 15.51
N ARG A 66 52.18 8.69 16.28
CA ARG A 66 52.32 8.17 17.67
C ARG A 66 51.75 8.93 18.90
N GLN A 67 50.79 8.23 19.53
CA GLN A 67 50.54 7.94 20.97
C GLN A 67 50.25 9.07 21.99
N LEU A 68 49.15 8.87 22.75
CA LEU A 68 49.14 8.60 24.21
C LEU A 68 47.72 8.18 24.69
N GLN A 69 47.64 7.09 25.46
CA GLN A 69 46.60 6.73 26.44
C GLN A 69 47.14 7.09 27.86
N PRO A 70 46.46 6.86 29.02
CA PRO A 70 45.16 6.21 29.34
C PRO A 70 44.29 6.95 30.39
N GLY A 71 43.12 6.38 30.74
CA GLY A 71 42.40 6.71 31.98
C GLY A 71 41.09 5.92 32.16
N ALA A 72 41.06 5.02 33.14
CA ALA A 72 39.96 4.11 33.45
C ALA A 72 39.07 4.65 34.58
N SER A 73 37.79 4.24 34.63
CA SER A 73 37.05 4.07 35.89
C SER A 73 35.75 3.28 35.72
N VAL A 74 35.48 2.46 36.74
CA VAL A 74 34.55 1.34 36.88
C VAL A 74 33.28 1.77 37.65
N SER A 75 32.23 0.93 37.57
CA SER A 75 31.11 0.72 38.55
C SER A 75 29.75 1.22 38.06
N SER A 76 28.59 0.59 38.30
CA SER A 76 28.14 -0.70 38.83
C SER A 76 26.60 -0.76 38.59
N MET A 77 26.00 -1.95 38.45
CA MET A 77 24.54 -2.13 38.37
C MET A 77 23.84 -1.97 39.74
N PRO A 78 22.53 -1.63 39.77
CA PRO A 78 21.68 -1.88 40.92
C PRO A 78 20.91 -3.21 40.85
N HIS A 79 20.74 -3.76 42.05
CA HIS A 79 20.10 -5.01 42.45
C HIS A 79 18.58 -4.86 42.63
N ILE A 80 17.84 -5.96 42.42
CA ILE A 80 16.41 -6.15 42.76
C ILE A 80 16.30 -6.75 44.18
N PRO A 81 15.23 -6.44 44.92
CA PRO A 81 14.65 -7.37 45.90
C PRO A 81 13.13 -7.62 45.72
N PRO A 82 12.56 -8.65 46.38
CA PRO A 82 11.39 -9.41 45.92
C PRO A 82 10.12 -9.34 46.81
N VAL A 83 9.00 -9.75 46.18
CA VAL A 83 7.87 -10.64 46.61
C VAL A 83 7.40 -10.65 48.07
N ILE A 84 6.08 -10.48 48.28
CA ILE A 84 5.07 -11.34 48.98
C ILE A 84 3.80 -10.49 49.28
N ASP A 85 2.55 -10.95 49.44
CA ASP A 85 1.73 -12.13 49.10
C ASP A 85 0.31 -11.83 49.67
N GLU A 86 -0.69 -12.63 49.30
CA GLU A 86 -1.98 -12.84 50.02
C GLU A 86 -3.00 -11.67 50.09
N MET A 87 -4.33 -11.82 50.10
CA MET A 87 -5.33 -12.89 50.26
C MET A 87 -6.69 -12.19 49.95
N THR A 88 -7.68 -12.74 49.25
CA THR A 88 -8.82 -13.58 49.72
C THR A 88 -10.15 -13.07 49.14
N ALA A 89 -10.87 -13.98 48.47
CA ALA A 89 -12.28 -14.36 48.68
C ALA A 89 -13.41 -13.31 48.54
N ALA A 90 -14.67 -13.65 48.24
CA ALA A 90 -15.39 -14.75 47.60
C ALA A 90 -16.89 -14.34 47.67
N ASN A 91 -17.74 -14.97 46.84
CA ASN A 91 -19.19 -15.18 47.06
C ASN A 91 -20.15 -13.99 46.85
N SER A 92 -21.40 -14.14 46.41
CA SER A 92 -22.22 -15.30 45.98
C SER A 92 -23.53 -14.77 45.36
N ASP A 93 -24.06 -15.54 44.41
CA ASP A 93 -25.45 -15.83 44.00
C ASP A 93 -26.63 -14.96 44.49
N GLN A 94 -27.61 -14.73 43.59
CA GLN A 94 -28.91 -15.41 43.67
C GLN A 94 -29.88 -15.07 42.52
N ASP A 95 -30.41 -16.15 41.92
CA ASP A 95 -31.61 -16.23 41.09
C ASP A 95 -32.90 -15.89 41.84
N PHE A 96 -33.89 -15.31 41.14
CA PHE A 96 -35.31 -15.56 41.43
C PHE A 96 -36.16 -15.48 40.16
N THR A 97 -36.95 -16.53 39.93
CA THR A 97 -38.01 -16.65 38.92
C THR A 97 -39.38 -16.65 39.59
N VAL A 98 -40.37 -15.92 39.04
CA VAL A 98 -41.82 -16.10 39.29
C VAL A 98 -42.61 -15.74 38.01
N ALA A 99 -43.70 -16.49 37.74
CA ALA A 99 -44.48 -16.55 36.50
C ALA A 99 -45.78 -15.70 36.48
N SER A 100 -46.16 -15.29 35.24
CA SER A 100 -47.49 -15.12 34.58
C SER A 100 -48.61 -14.28 35.24
N SER A 101 -49.34 -13.37 34.58
CA SER A 101 -50.13 -13.52 33.33
C SER A 101 -50.58 -12.14 32.73
N PRO A 102 -51.53 -12.06 31.76
CA PRO A 102 -51.34 -11.54 30.38
C PRO A 102 -51.89 -10.12 30.14
N VAL A 103 -51.44 -9.37 29.12
CA VAL A 103 -52.19 -8.25 28.50
C VAL A 103 -51.52 -7.75 27.21
N TYR A 104 -52.32 -7.77 26.13
CA TYR A 104 -52.33 -6.95 24.91
C TYR A 104 -51.02 -6.67 24.12
N LEU A 105 -51.01 -7.15 22.87
CA LEU A 105 -50.06 -6.85 21.80
C LEU A 105 -50.07 -5.36 21.42
N ALA A 106 -48.95 -4.67 21.63
CA ALA A 106 -48.59 -3.43 20.96
C ALA A 106 -47.53 -3.73 19.87
N PRO A 107 -47.52 -3.00 18.74
CA PRO A 107 -46.52 -3.21 17.68
C PRO A 107 -45.11 -2.92 18.21
N PRO A 108 -44.07 -3.65 17.77
CA PRO A 108 -42.73 -3.49 18.29
C PRO A 108 -42.19 -2.10 17.94
N SER A 109 -42.01 -1.27 18.96
CA SER A 109 -41.22 -0.05 18.86
C SER A 109 -39.80 -0.46 18.52
N TRP A 110 -39.34 -0.09 17.33
CA TRP A 110 -37.95 -0.28 16.90
C TRP A 110 -37.02 0.34 17.95
N GLN A 111 -36.22 -0.51 18.60
CA GLN A 111 -35.07 -0.07 19.39
C GLN A 111 -33.82 -0.37 18.55
N PRO A 112 -32.89 0.59 18.40
CA PRO A 112 -31.61 0.29 17.80
C PRO A 112 -30.92 -0.79 18.66
N PRO A 113 -30.18 -1.73 18.04
CA PRO A 113 -29.40 -2.71 18.79
C PRO A 113 -28.49 -1.99 19.78
N SER A 114 -28.33 -2.55 20.98
CA SER A 114 -27.42 -2.03 21.98
C SER A 114 -26.04 -1.87 21.36
N PHE A 115 -25.47 -0.68 21.43
CA PHE A 115 -24.10 -0.43 21.05
C PHE A 115 -23.20 -1.29 21.94
N ASP A 116 -22.78 -2.44 21.41
CA ASP A 116 -21.89 -3.38 22.08
C ASP A 116 -20.50 -3.24 21.44
N PRO A 117 -19.57 -2.51 22.09
CA PRO A 117 -18.24 -2.22 21.53
C PRO A 117 -17.37 -3.47 21.35
N GLU A 118 -17.84 -4.66 21.76
CA GLU A 118 -17.18 -5.93 21.47
C GLU A 118 -17.59 -6.56 20.13
N GLN A 119 -18.79 -6.29 19.61
CA GLN A 119 -19.21 -6.76 18.27
C GLN A 119 -18.53 -5.99 17.14
N GLU A 120 -18.21 -4.71 17.34
CA GLU A 120 -17.52 -3.90 16.32
C GLU A 120 -16.03 -4.28 16.17
N LYS A 121 -15.45 -4.91 17.21
CA LYS A 121 -14.10 -5.49 17.17
C LYS A 121 -14.03 -6.83 16.42
N SER A 122 -15.17 -7.43 16.07
CA SER A 122 -15.21 -8.73 15.36
C SER A 122 -15.32 -8.60 13.85
N ARG A 123 -15.18 -7.41 13.27
CA ARG A 123 -14.66 -7.31 11.90
C ARG A 123 -13.24 -7.86 11.96
N VAL A 124 -13.10 -9.14 11.64
CA VAL A 124 -11.81 -9.81 11.49
C VAL A 124 -11.07 -9.09 10.36
N GLU A 125 -10.37 -8.00 10.69
CA GLU A 125 -9.33 -7.46 9.85
C GLU A 125 -8.41 -8.64 9.56
N ARG A 126 -8.23 -8.96 8.27
CA ARG A 126 -7.24 -9.95 7.88
C ARG A 126 -5.92 -9.52 8.54
N PRO A 127 -5.15 -10.45 9.12
CA PRO A 127 -3.86 -10.10 9.70
C PRO A 127 -3.05 -9.40 8.62
N MET A 128 -2.58 -8.19 8.89
CA MET A 128 -1.66 -7.47 8.00
C MET A 128 -0.24 -7.94 8.29
N GLY A 129 0.57 -8.13 7.25
CA GLY A 129 1.99 -8.43 7.31
C GLY A 129 2.79 -7.31 7.96
N ALA A 130 3.95 -7.65 8.52
CA ALA A 130 4.81 -6.72 9.25
C ALA A 130 5.27 -5.55 8.37
N TYR A 131 5.57 -5.82 7.09
CA TYR A 131 5.97 -4.75 6.18
C TYR A 131 4.82 -3.79 5.85
N ARG A 132 3.59 -4.32 5.68
CA ARG A 132 2.41 -3.48 5.43
C ARG A 132 2.08 -2.59 6.61
N ARG A 133 2.13 -3.12 7.84
CA ARG A 133 1.96 -2.33 9.07
C ARG A 133 2.99 -1.20 9.14
N TYR A 134 4.25 -1.51 8.84
CA TYR A 134 5.32 -0.51 8.79
C TYR A 134 5.04 0.58 7.74
N SER A 135 4.66 0.18 6.53
CA SER A 135 4.34 1.11 5.43
C SER A 135 3.16 2.02 5.79
N ASP A 136 2.10 1.47 6.38
CA ASP A 136 0.91 2.22 6.78
C ASP A 136 1.22 3.18 7.95
N ALA A 137 2.06 2.76 8.91
CA ALA A 137 2.50 3.61 10.03
C ALA A 137 3.36 4.79 9.56
N MET A 138 4.22 4.59 8.56
CA MET A 138 4.94 5.71 7.93
C MET A 138 3.98 6.72 7.27
N MET A 139 2.93 6.25 6.59
CA MET A 139 1.98 7.13 5.89
C MET A 139 1.02 7.87 6.84
N ARG A 140 0.67 7.26 7.99
CA ARG A 140 -0.33 7.81 8.92
C ARG A 140 0.22 8.77 9.97
N GLY A 141 1.55 8.88 10.11
CA GLY A 141 2.11 9.82 11.08
C GLY A 141 2.07 9.35 12.54
N ASP A 142 1.56 8.14 12.84
CA ASP A 142 1.51 7.55 14.19
C ASP A 142 2.70 6.63 14.51
N ASP A 143 3.03 6.54 15.81
CA ASP A 143 4.05 5.72 16.49
C ASP A 143 5.53 5.86 16.04
N GLN A 144 6.31 6.61 16.82
CA GLN A 144 7.73 6.86 16.59
C GLN A 144 8.63 5.63 16.86
N GLU A 145 8.18 4.69 17.71
CA GLU A 145 8.99 3.54 18.15
C GLU A 145 9.14 2.43 17.10
N GLN A 146 8.37 2.45 16.00
CA GLN A 146 8.45 1.45 14.92
C GLN A 146 8.99 2.01 13.59
N ARG A 147 9.44 3.27 13.56
CA ARG A 147 9.95 3.89 12.33
C ARG A 147 11.42 3.55 12.12
N LEU A 148 11.75 3.05 10.93
CA LEU A 148 13.13 2.92 10.50
C LEU A 148 13.60 4.30 10.02
N PRO A 149 14.86 4.68 10.28
CA PRO A 149 15.38 5.98 9.92
C PRO A 149 15.30 6.28 8.43
N GLU A 150 15.07 7.55 8.11
CA GLU A 150 15.38 8.07 6.78
C GLU A 150 16.89 8.21 6.64
N CYS A 151 17.44 7.60 5.59
CA CYS A 151 18.87 7.61 5.37
C CYS A 151 19.27 8.78 4.48
N SER A 152 20.20 9.60 4.95
CA SER A 152 20.79 10.68 4.15
C SER A 152 21.81 10.18 3.11
N ARG A 153 22.37 8.98 3.30
CA ARG A 153 23.44 8.40 2.46
C ARG A 153 22.92 7.35 1.46
N THR A 154 21.81 7.65 0.80
CA THR A 154 21.23 6.77 -0.25
C THR A 154 21.91 6.90 -1.60
N THR A 155 22.60 8.02 -1.84
CA THR A 155 23.35 8.29 -3.06
C THR A 155 24.77 7.71 -2.96
N PRO A 156 25.30 7.07 -4.03
CA PRO A 156 26.64 6.51 -4.01
C PRO A 156 27.73 7.58 -3.92
N VAL A 157 28.61 7.48 -2.91
CA VAL A 157 29.72 8.42 -2.66
C VAL A 157 31.02 7.63 -2.44
N ALA A 158 32.12 8.10 -3.04
CA ALA A 158 33.45 7.50 -2.90
C ALA A 158 34.26 8.16 -1.77
N GLY A 159 35.25 7.44 -1.24
CA GLY A 159 36.26 8.01 -0.33
C GLY A 159 35.86 8.12 1.15
N LEU A 160 34.65 7.69 1.53
CA LEU A 160 34.22 7.60 2.93
C LEU A 160 34.80 6.34 3.60
N MET A 161 35.15 6.47 4.89
CA MET A 161 35.91 5.48 5.68
C MET A 161 35.11 4.87 6.85
N ASP A 162 33.92 5.40 7.09
CA ASP A 162 33.08 5.12 8.26
C ASP A 162 32.02 4.05 7.95
N TRP A 163 32.13 3.35 6.84
CA TRP A 163 31.19 2.29 6.46
C TRP A 163 31.30 1.08 7.37
N ILE A 164 30.15 0.48 7.63
CA ILE A 164 30.01 -0.74 8.41
C ILE A 164 29.43 -1.81 7.48
N THR A 165 29.82 -3.07 7.66
CA THR A 165 29.39 -4.18 6.80
C THR A 165 29.08 -5.42 7.61
N ILE A 166 28.39 -6.37 6.98
CA ILE A 166 28.24 -7.73 7.48
C ILE A 166 29.34 -8.59 6.85
N PRO A 167 30.12 -9.36 7.64
CA PRO A 167 31.23 -10.15 7.11
C PRO A 167 30.82 -11.07 5.97
N ARG A 168 31.67 -11.17 4.93
CA ARG A 168 31.46 -12.02 3.73
C ARG A 168 30.26 -11.61 2.87
N THR A 169 29.88 -10.34 2.91
CA THR A 169 28.85 -9.76 2.03
C THR A 169 29.36 -8.43 1.48
N ASP A 170 28.71 -7.96 0.41
CA ASP A 170 28.95 -6.63 -0.15
C ASP A 170 28.02 -5.57 0.47
N PHE A 171 27.37 -5.88 1.59
CA PHE A 171 26.42 -4.99 2.27
C PHE A 171 27.14 -3.84 2.98
N ASN A 172 26.74 -2.61 2.71
CA ASN A 172 27.29 -1.40 3.32
C ASN A 172 26.18 -0.65 4.05
N ILE A 173 26.42 -0.28 5.31
CA ILE A 173 25.52 0.54 6.11
C ILE A 173 26.28 1.76 6.65
N CYS A 174 25.66 2.93 6.59
CA CYS A 174 26.24 4.14 7.16
C CYS A 174 26.17 4.11 8.71
N PRO A 175 27.02 4.89 9.40
CA PRO A 175 26.99 4.99 10.87
C PRO A 175 25.63 5.39 11.43
N ASP A 176 24.90 6.27 10.74
CA ASP A 176 23.60 6.77 11.19
C ASP A 176 22.56 5.63 11.25
N CYS A 177 22.36 4.92 10.13
CA CYS A 177 21.46 3.77 10.09
C CYS A 177 21.91 2.65 11.04
N TYR A 178 23.22 2.42 11.18
CA TYR A 178 23.72 1.43 12.14
C TYR A 178 23.44 1.83 13.59
N GLY A 179 23.71 3.08 13.93
CA GLY A 179 23.56 3.66 15.27
C GLY A 179 22.11 3.59 15.74
N GLU A 180 21.17 3.97 14.87
CA GLU A 180 19.75 4.02 15.22
C GLU A 180 19.10 2.64 15.25
N VAL A 181 19.45 1.73 14.32
CA VAL A 181 18.73 0.45 14.16
C VAL A 181 19.41 -0.71 14.88
N PHE A 182 20.74 -0.77 14.88
CA PHE A 182 21.48 -1.99 15.26
C PHE A 182 22.35 -1.83 16.50
N ALA A 183 22.92 -0.66 16.77
CA ALA A 183 23.94 -0.49 17.80
C ALA A 183 23.47 -0.84 19.23
N SER A 184 22.20 -0.58 19.54
CA SER A 184 21.55 -0.89 20.81
C SER A 184 20.98 -2.31 20.89
N THR A 185 21.05 -3.08 19.80
CA THR A 185 20.42 -4.41 19.70
C THR A 185 21.42 -5.54 19.91
N GLN A 186 20.91 -6.76 20.11
CA GLN A 186 21.74 -7.97 20.15
C GLN A 186 22.50 -8.25 18.84
N TYR A 187 22.04 -7.68 17.71
CA TYR A 187 22.63 -7.94 16.40
C TYR A 187 23.91 -7.15 16.14
N ARG A 188 24.27 -6.20 17.02
CA ARG A 188 25.44 -5.33 16.88
C ARG A 188 26.74 -6.09 16.57
N THR A 189 26.88 -7.31 17.10
CA THR A 189 28.08 -8.14 16.98
C THR A 189 28.24 -8.79 15.61
N HIS A 190 27.21 -8.77 14.78
CA HIS A 190 27.29 -9.27 13.40
C HIS A 190 27.93 -8.27 12.44
N PHE A 191 28.13 -7.02 12.86
CA PHE A 191 28.67 -5.95 12.03
C PHE A 191 30.15 -5.71 12.30
N GLN A 192 30.88 -5.33 11.26
CA GLN A 192 32.30 -4.99 11.31
C GLN A 192 32.58 -3.70 10.53
N PRO A 193 33.50 -2.84 10.99
CA PRO A 193 33.88 -1.65 10.25
C PRO A 193 34.65 -2.02 8.98
N LEU A 194 34.35 -1.33 7.88
CA LEU A 194 35.05 -1.44 6.62
C LEU A 194 36.26 -0.49 6.64
N LEU A 195 37.40 -0.95 7.17
CA LEU A 195 38.60 -0.13 7.40
C LEU A 195 39.41 0.20 6.13
N ARG A 196 38.75 0.38 4.97
CA ARG A 196 39.44 0.64 3.69
C ARG A 196 38.70 1.72 2.89
N PRO A 197 39.41 2.69 2.30
CA PRO A 197 38.76 3.66 1.43
C PRO A 197 38.18 2.93 0.22
N THR A 198 36.87 3.03 0.05
CA THR A 198 36.24 2.52 -1.15
C THR A 198 36.47 3.55 -2.26
N MET A 199 37.39 3.25 -3.18
CA MET A 199 37.59 4.07 -4.38
C MET A 199 36.36 4.05 -5.27
N ASN A 200 35.57 2.98 -5.19
CA ASN A 200 34.27 2.88 -5.84
C ASN A 200 33.22 3.65 -5.01
N PRO A 201 32.34 4.41 -5.66
CA PRO A 201 31.24 5.07 -4.97
C PRO A 201 30.28 4.00 -4.42
N ILE A 202 30.01 4.08 -3.11
CA ILE A 202 29.07 3.18 -2.42
C ILE A 202 28.00 3.98 -1.69
N ALA A 203 26.82 3.37 -1.52
CA ALA A 203 25.68 3.94 -0.82
C ALA A 203 25.33 3.06 0.39
N CYS A 204 24.51 3.59 1.29
CA CYS A 204 23.93 2.81 2.38
C CYS A 204 22.86 1.86 1.83
N ASP A 205 23.17 0.57 1.76
CA ASP A 205 22.26 -0.46 1.26
C ASP A 205 20.98 -0.58 2.09
N PHE A 206 21.07 -0.37 3.41
CA PHE A 206 19.89 -0.32 4.28
C PHE A 206 18.95 0.86 3.99
N GLY A 207 19.52 1.97 3.54
CA GLY A 207 18.77 3.16 3.13
C GLY A 207 18.20 3.03 1.72
N SER A 208 19.02 2.57 0.77
CA SER A 208 18.70 2.55 -0.65
C SER A 208 17.87 1.34 -1.07
N SER A 209 18.02 0.19 -0.41
CA SER A 209 17.30 -1.03 -0.78
C SER A 209 16.21 -1.36 0.24
N PRO A 210 14.93 -1.35 -0.18
CA PRO A 210 13.80 -1.68 0.70
C PRO A 210 13.85 -3.14 1.16
N TRP A 211 14.53 -4.01 0.41
CA TRP A 211 14.65 -5.42 0.75
C TRP A 211 15.39 -5.68 2.07
N TYR A 212 16.40 -4.87 2.41
CA TYR A 212 17.08 -5.00 3.70
C TYR A 212 16.21 -4.52 4.87
N ARG A 213 15.39 -3.48 4.64
CA ARG A 213 14.39 -3.02 5.62
C ARG A 213 13.32 -4.09 5.86
N ILE A 214 12.82 -4.70 4.79
CA ILE A 214 11.90 -5.85 4.85
C ILE A 214 12.55 -7.01 5.60
N ALA A 215 13.79 -7.39 5.24
CA ALA A 215 14.52 -8.47 5.89
C ALA A 215 14.68 -8.22 7.40
N TRP A 216 14.92 -6.97 7.80
CA TRP A 216 14.99 -6.58 9.20
C TRP A 216 13.65 -6.73 9.92
N LEU A 217 12.56 -6.21 9.34
CA LEU A 217 11.22 -6.34 9.92
C LEU A 217 10.80 -7.80 10.07
N LEU A 218 11.11 -8.65 9.09
CA LEU A 218 10.87 -10.10 9.17
C LEU A 218 11.75 -10.77 10.24
N THR A 219 13.00 -10.35 10.39
CA THR A 219 13.91 -10.86 11.44
C THR A 219 13.33 -10.58 12.83
N LEU A 220 12.80 -9.37 13.05
CA LEU A 220 12.12 -8.99 14.29
C LEU A 220 10.81 -9.76 14.49
N LYS A 221 9.95 -9.83 13.46
CA LYS A 221 8.66 -10.55 13.51
C LYS A 221 8.84 -12.02 13.86
N GLU A 222 9.80 -12.69 13.23
CA GLU A 222 10.08 -14.11 13.43
C GLU A 222 10.99 -14.39 14.63
N GLN A 223 11.39 -13.34 15.39
CA GLN A 223 12.27 -13.44 16.55
C GLN A 223 13.58 -14.22 16.27
N LYS A 224 14.13 -14.04 15.07
CA LYS A 224 15.37 -14.72 14.66
C LYS A 224 16.55 -14.14 15.41
N THR A 225 17.43 -14.99 15.94
CA THR A 225 18.62 -14.53 16.66
C THR A 225 19.78 -14.12 15.75
N ASP A 226 19.63 -14.29 14.44
CA ASP A 226 20.69 -14.07 13.44
C ASP A 226 20.23 -13.20 12.27
N LEU A 227 21.19 -12.72 11.48
CA LEU A 227 20.95 -11.90 10.28
C LEU A 227 20.87 -12.75 9.00
N GLN A 228 20.38 -13.99 9.05
CA GLN A 228 20.34 -14.89 7.87
C GLN A 228 19.57 -14.30 6.70
N LEU A 229 18.49 -13.54 6.95
CA LEU A 229 17.74 -12.87 5.88
C LEU A 229 18.59 -11.81 5.16
N PHE A 230 19.49 -11.12 5.85
CA PHE A 230 20.44 -10.19 5.23
C PHE A 230 21.44 -10.92 4.35
N TYR A 231 22.01 -12.03 4.82
CA TYR A 231 22.93 -12.85 4.03
C TYR A 231 22.28 -13.36 2.74
N LYS A 232 21.02 -13.80 2.82
CA LYS A 232 20.26 -14.25 1.66
C LYS A 232 19.96 -13.11 0.70
N ALA A 233 19.54 -11.95 1.20
CA ALA A 233 19.32 -10.75 0.39
C ALA A 233 20.59 -10.29 -0.32
N ALA A 234 21.71 -10.21 0.40
CA ALA A 234 23.02 -9.86 -0.16
C ALA A 234 23.46 -10.85 -1.24
N LYS A 235 23.24 -12.15 -1.03
CA LYS A 235 23.55 -13.18 -2.05
C LYS A 235 22.74 -12.98 -3.33
N VAL A 236 21.43 -12.68 -3.20
CA VAL A 236 20.59 -12.43 -4.38
C VAL A 236 21.08 -11.21 -5.13
N LEU A 237 21.25 -10.08 -4.45
CA LEU A 237 21.71 -8.82 -5.07
C LEU A 237 23.08 -8.95 -5.72
N ALA A 238 24.01 -9.69 -5.11
CA ALA A 238 25.31 -9.99 -5.71
C ALA A 238 25.16 -10.85 -6.98
N SER A 239 24.25 -11.83 -6.98
CA SER A 239 24.02 -12.72 -8.12
C SER A 239 23.24 -12.08 -9.28
N THR A 240 22.50 -10.99 -9.02
CA THR A 240 21.70 -10.28 -10.03
C THR A 240 22.31 -8.95 -10.47
N ARG A 241 23.54 -8.66 -10.06
CA ARG A 241 24.23 -7.40 -10.37
C ARG A 241 24.30 -7.08 -11.86
N ASP A 242 24.42 -8.11 -12.71
CA ASP A 242 24.47 -7.96 -14.18
C ASP A 242 23.10 -7.76 -14.82
N ARG A 243 22.01 -8.07 -14.08
CA ARG A 243 20.61 -7.93 -14.52
C ARG A 243 19.74 -7.43 -13.37
N PRO A 244 19.93 -6.17 -12.94
CA PRO A 244 19.17 -5.60 -11.84
C PRO A 244 17.70 -5.43 -12.23
N CYS A 245 16.84 -5.18 -11.24
CA CYS A 245 15.45 -4.86 -11.51
C CYS A 245 15.33 -3.64 -12.45
N PRO A 246 14.59 -3.74 -13.57
CA PRO A 246 14.44 -2.64 -14.55
C PRO A 246 13.61 -1.45 -14.02
N GLY A 247 13.10 -1.56 -12.80
CA GLY A 247 12.32 -0.52 -12.14
C GLY A 247 10.92 -0.36 -12.72
N SER A 248 10.44 0.88 -12.72
CA SER A 248 9.12 1.28 -13.25
C SER A 248 9.07 1.36 -14.78
N GLN A 249 10.18 1.13 -15.47
CA GLN A 249 10.25 1.24 -16.93
C GLN A 249 9.83 -0.07 -17.61
N LYS A 250 9.19 0.04 -18.78
CA LYS A 250 8.88 -1.13 -19.62
C LYS A 250 10.16 -1.70 -20.19
N ALA A 251 10.62 -2.84 -19.66
CA ALA A 251 11.81 -3.52 -20.11
C ALA A 251 11.46 -4.78 -20.92
N LEU A 252 12.29 -5.08 -21.91
CA LEU A 252 12.23 -6.33 -22.68
C LEU A 252 13.07 -7.37 -21.92
N GLU A 253 12.41 -8.21 -21.12
CA GLU A 253 13.06 -9.17 -20.22
C GLU A 253 12.27 -10.47 -20.09
N PHE A 254 12.90 -11.46 -19.45
CA PHE A 254 12.22 -12.69 -19.04
C PHE A 254 11.45 -12.47 -17.73
N TRP A 255 10.14 -12.41 -17.86
CA TRP A 255 9.24 -12.17 -16.73
C TRP A 255 8.82 -13.46 -16.04
N TYR A 256 8.67 -13.36 -14.73
CA TYR A 256 8.13 -14.39 -13.87
C TYR A 256 6.72 -14.01 -13.45
N VAL A 257 5.85 -15.02 -13.34
CA VAL A 257 4.44 -14.87 -13.00
C VAL A 257 4.04 -15.96 -12.02
N VAL A 258 2.97 -15.71 -11.27
CA VAL A 258 2.30 -16.75 -10.49
C VAL A 258 1.18 -17.33 -11.36
N LYS A 259 1.12 -18.66 -11.46
CA LYS A 259 0.09 -19.36 -12.24
C LYS A 259 -0.91 -20.01 -11.28
N ASP A 260 -2.19 -19.79 -11.56
CA ASP A 260 -3.27 -20.46 -10.85
C ASP A 260 -3.18 -21.98 -11.09
N PRO A 261 -3.15 -22.80 -10.02
CA PRO A 261 -2.99 -24.25 -10.15
C PRO A 261 -4.16 -24.92 -10.88
N PHE A 262 -5.37 -24.35 -10.80
CA PHE A 262 -6.58 -24.89 -11.41
C PHE A 262 -6.71 -24.50 -12.87
N THR A 263 -6.50 -23.21 -13.18
CA THR A 263 -6.67 -22.69 -14.56
C THR A 263 -5.39 -22.76 -15.39
N ARG A 264 -4.23 -22.95 -14.74
CA ARG A 264 -2.88 -22.86 -15.31
C ARG A 264 -2.58 -21.52 -16.01
N ARG A 265 -3.40 -20.50 -15.76
CA ARG A 265 -3.22 -19.15 -16.32
C ARG A 265 -2.40 -18.31 -15.36
N ALA A 266 -1.58 -17.43 -15.93
CA ALA A 266 -0.88 -16.40 -15.17
C ALA A 266 -1.88 -15.39 -14.59
N VAL A 267 -1.58 -14.86 -13.41
CA VAL A 267 -2.30 -13.69 -12.88
C VAL A 267 -2.12 -12.53 -13.87
N PRO A 268 -3.22 -11.93 -14.38
CA PRO A 268 -3.12 -10.86 -15.36
C PRO A 268 -2.46 -9.62 -14.75
N ASP A 269 -1.72 -8.89 -15.59
CA ASP A 269 -1.03 -7.64 -15.22
C ASP A 269 -0.07 -7.74 -14.02
N PHE A 270 0.29 -8.96 -13.62
CA PHE A 270 1.26 -9.24 -12.58
C PHE A 270 2.48 -9.98 -13.16
N THR A 271 3.53 -9.21 -13.41
CA THR A 271 4.83 -9.70 -13.90
C THR A 271 5.95 -9.27 -12.95
N VAL A 272 6.95 -10.11 -12.75
CA VAL A 272 8.03 -9.87 -11.79
C VAL A 272 9.37 -10.17 -12.46
N CYS A 273 10.39 -9.34 -12.20
CA CYS A 273 11.73 -9.58 -12.72
C CYS A 273 12.44 -10.71 -11.95
N TYR A 274 13.55 -11.21 -12.50
CA TYR A 274 14.33 -12.28 -11.86
C TYR A 274 14.82 -11.91 -10.44
N GLU A 275 15.34 -10.69 -10.26
CA GLU A 275 15.83 -10.23 -8.96
C GLU A 275 14.74 -10.22 -7.89
N CYS A 276 13.62 -9.55 -8.15
CA CYS A 276 12.52 -9.49 -7.18
C CYS A 276 11.93 -10.88 -6.89
N THR A 277 11.89 -11.77 -7.89
CA THR A 277 11.49 -13.17 -7.70
C THR A 277 12.41 -13.88 -6.72
N LYS A 278 13.74 -13.80 -6.96
CA LYS A 278 14.73 -14.44 -6.08
C LYS A 278 14.78 -13.82 -4.70
N MET A 279 14.49 -12.52 -4.57
CA MET A 279 14.34 -11.86 -3.27
C MET A 279 13.16 -12.42 -2.48
N VAL A 280 11.99 -12.58 -3.09
CA VAL A 280 10.82 -13.17 -2.40
C VAL A 280 11.10 -14.61 -1.99
N GLU A 281 11.69 -15.43 -2.86
CA GLU A 281 12.07 -16.82 -2.53
C GLU A 281 13.14 -16.91 -1.43
N ALA A 282 14.02 -15.91 -1.34
CA ALA A 282 15.05 -15.81 -0.31
C ALA A 282 14.45 -15.46 1.06
N LEU A 283 13.50 -14.52 1.08
CA LEU A 283 12.80 -14.07 2.29
C LEU A 283 11.78 -15.12 2.77
N PHE A 284 11.07 -15.76 1.85
CA PHE A 284 10.04 -16.76 2.13
C PHE A 284 10.36 -18.08 1.40
N PRO A 285 11.17 -18.97 2.00
CA PRO A 285 11.58 -20.22 1.36
C PRO A 285 10.43 -21.16 0.95
N VAL A 286 9.28 -21.04 1.62
CA VAL A 286 8.06 -21.82 1.33
C VAL A 286 7.41 -21.42 0.01
N LEU A 287 7.73 -20.24 -0.52
CA LEU A 287 7.25 -19.74 -1.81
C LEU A 287 8.20 -20.05 -2.98
N ARG A 288 9.20 -20.91 -2.75
CA ARG A 288 10.09 -21.36 -3.83
C ARG A 288 9.29 -22.07 -4.91
N ASP A 289 9.62 -21.80 -6.17
CA ASP A 289 8.98 -22.39 -7.36
C ASP A 289 7.52 -21.95 -7.59
N VAL A 290 6.99 -21.03 -6.78
CA VAL A 290 5.67 -20.40 -7.01
C VAL A 290 5.72 -19.48 -8.24
N PHE A 291 6.87 -18.82 -8.45
CA PHE A 291 7.11 -17.99 -9.62
C PHE A 291 7.61 -18.84 -10.77
N GLY A 292 6.79 -18.97 -11.81
CA GLY A 292 7.16 -19.63 -13.06
C GLY A 292 7.46 -18.63 -14.17
N PRO A 293 8.19 -19.01 -15.24
CA PRO A 293 8.35 -18.17 -16.41
C PRO A 293 6.98 -17.86 -17.04
N GLN A 294 6.80 -16.61 -17.49
CA GLN A 294 5.57 -16.15 -18.14
C GLN A 294 5.21 -17.04 -19.33
N ASP A 295 6.13 -17.18 -20.28
CA ASP A 295 5.96 -17.97 -21.49
C ASP A 295 6.79 -19.25 -21.44
N ALA A 296 6.19 -20.37 -21.86
CA ALA A 296 6.88 -21.66 -21.95
C ALA A 296 8.02 -21.65 -22.98
N TRP A 297 7.94 -20.74 -23.95
CA TRP A 297 8.91 -20.56 -25.03
C TRP A 297 10.07 -19.64 -24.66
N GLN A 298 10.06 -19.05 -23.45
CA GLN A 298 11.08 -18.10 -22.99
C GLN A 298 11.38 -17.04 -24.05
N GLU A 299 10.35 -16.29 -24.47
CA GLU A 299 10.56 -15.09 -25.27
C GLU A 299 10.53 -13.87 -24.34
N PRO A 300 11.47 -12.92 -24.50
CA PRO A 300 11.46 -11.73 -23.68
C PRO A 300 10.30 -10.83 -24.10
N VAL A 301 9.52 -10.35 -23.13
CA VAL A 301 8.32 -9.53 -23.36
C VAL A 301 8.55 -8.14 -22.77
N ARG A 302 7.91 -7.11 -23.33
CA ARG A 302 7.93 -5.77 -22.72
C ARG A 302 6.91 -5.68 -21.58
N SER A 303 7.39 -5.62 -20.35
CA SER A 303 6.55 -5.44 -19.16
C SER A 303 7.25 -4.60 -18.08
N VAL A 304 6.62 -4.42 -16.92
CA VAL A 304 7.13 -3.66 -15.76
C VAL A 304 7.14 -4.57 -14.54
N CYS A 305 8.16 -4.47 -13.68
CA CYS A 305 8.21 -5.32 -12.48
C CYS A 305 7.16 -4.89 -11.45
N SER A 306 6.26 -5.79 -11.10
CA SER A 306 5.17 -5.58 -10.12
C SER A 306 5.66 -5.48 -8.68
N LEU A 307 6.86 -6.01 -8.42
CA LEU A 307 7.53 -5.99 -7.12
C LEU A 307 8.67 -4.96 -7.05
N HIS A 308 8.77 -4.06 -8.03
CA HIS A 308 9.65 -2.91 -7.86
C HIS A 308 9.03 -1.95 -6.84
N PHE A 309 9.81 -1.67 -5.79
CA PHE A 309 9.48 -0.64 -4.83
C PHE A 309 9.70 0.75 -5.42
N HIS A 310 8.68 1.59 -5.32
CA HIS A 310 8.76 3.00 -5.64
C HIS A 310 7.85 3.74 -4.64
N PRO A 311 8.27 4.85 -4.03
CA PRO A 311 7.49 5.52 -2.97
C PRO A 311 6.10 5.98 -3.43
N GLY A 312 5.92 6.27 -4.72
CA GLY A 312 4.61 6.59 -5.31
C GLY A 312 3.78 5.39 -5.74
N ARG A 313 4.15 4.16 -5.37
CA ARG A 313 3.50 2.93 -5.80
C ARG A 313 2.87 2.19 -4.62
N GLU A 314 1.55 2.28 -4.52
CA GLU A 314 0.79 1.72 -3.41
C GLU A 314 0.55 0.21 -3.51
N GLU A 315 0.72 -0.39 -4.69
CA GLU A 315 0.47 -1.83 -4.85
C GLU A 315 1.61 -2.70 -4.29
N PHE A 316 2.84 -2.17 -4.20
CA PHE A 316 3.98 -2.96 -3.73
C PHE A 316 3.79 -3.50 -2.30
N PRO A 317 3.44 -2.68 -1.29
CA PRO A 317 3.15 -3.18 0.04
C PRO A 317 2.03 -4.22 0.05
N LEU A 318 1.00 -4.07 -0.79
CA LEU A 318 -0.13 -5.01 -0.87
C LEU A 318 0.29 -6.35 -1.49
N TYR A 319 1.10 -6.33 -2.55
CA TYR A 319 1.64 -7.56 -3.13
C TYR A 319 2.54 -8.28 -2.15
N PHE A 320 3.43 -7.55 -1.47
CA PHE A 320 4.32 -8.14 -0.48
C PHE A 320 3.54 -8.73 0.70
N ASP A 321 2.52 -8.03 1.20
CA ASP A 321 1.59 -8.50 2.23
C ASP A 321 0.93 -9.83 1.83
N ALA A 322 0.48 -9.96 0.57
CA ALA A 322 -0.10 -11.22 0.07
C ALA A 322 0.90 -12.39 0.13
N PHE A 323 2.17 -12.16 -0.24
CA PHE A 323 3.21 -13.18 -0.14
C PHE A 323 3.55 -13.52 1.31
N GLU A 324 3.70 -12.52 2.17
CA GLU A 324 3.97 -12.71 3.60
C GLU A 324 2.87 -13.53 4.26
N MET A 325 1.60 -13.20 4.00
CA MET A 325 0.44 -13.89 4.54
C MET A 325 0.30 -15.32 4.03
N ALA A 326 0.56 -15.55 2.75
CA ALA A 326 0.57 -16.90 2.19
C ALA A 326 1.67 -17.76 2.84
N ALA A 327 2.86 -17.20 3.05
CA ALA A 327 3.97 -17.88 3.70
C ALA A 327 3.71 -18.15 5.19
N GLU A 328 3.16 -17.19 5.92
CA GLU A 328 2.82 -17.32 7.34
C GLU A 328 1.72 -18.36 7.55
N THR A 329 0.69 -18.37 6.69
CA THR A 329 -0.39 -19.36 6.73
C THR A 329 0.16 -20.76 6.47
N ALA A 330 1.02 -20.92 5.46
CA ALA A 330 1.68 -22.18 5.15
C ALA A 330 2.51 -22.70 6.34
N PHE A 331 3.27 -21.81 6.99
CA PHE A 331 4.08 -22.13 8.16
C PHE A 331 3.23 -22.51 9.38
N LYS A 332 2.18 -21.72 9.68
CA LYS A 332 1.30 -21.94 10.84
C LYS A 332 0.57 -23.28 10.80
N TYR A 333 0.15 -23.71 9.61
CA TYR A 333 -0.61 -24.95 9.43
C TYR A 333 0.25 -26.12 8.95
N ASP A 334 1.57 -25.95 8.82
CA ASP A 334 2.52 -26.93 8.28
C ASP A 334 2.05 -27.54 6.94
N ARG A 335 1.68 -26.65 6.01
CA ARG A 335 1.12 -27.02 4.69
C ARG A 335 1.84 -26.28 3.58
N SER A 336 1.68 -26.78 2.35
CA SER A 336 2.05 -26.01 1.17
C SER A 336 1.21 -24.72 1.07
N PRO A 337 1.79 -23.63 0.56
CA PRO A 337 1.06 -22.37 0.41
C PRO A 337 -0.12 -22.56 -0.55
N ASP A 338 -1.26 -21.95 -0.21
CA ASP A 338 -2.44 -21.96 -1.08
C ASP A 338 -2.21 -21.00 -2.25
N ILE A 339 -1.75 -21.56 -3.37
CA ILE A 339 -1.49 -20.79 -4.59
C ILE A 339 -2.79 -20.27 -5.21
N GLY A 340 -3.92 -20.95 -4.98
CA GLY A 340 -5.22 -20.50 -5.47
C GLY A 340 -5.64 -19.19 -4.81
N ASP A 341 -5.61 -19.15 -3.48
CA ASP A 341 -5.93 -17.93 -2.70
C ASP A 341 -4.92 -16.80 -2.96
N LEU A 342 -3.63 -17.15 -3.08
CA LEU A 342 -2.59 -16.18 -3.46
C LEU A 342 -2.89 -15.58 -4.85
N CYS A 343 -3.16 -16.40 -5.87
CA CYS A 343 -3.52 -15.92 -7.20
C CYS A 343 -4.75 -15.02 -7.19
N MET A 344 -5.79 -15.38 -6.43
CA MET A 344 -6.98 -14.53 -6.28
C MET A 344 -6.63 -13.19 -5.64
N THR A 345 -5.80 -13.19 -4.61
CA THR A 345 -5.36 -11.98 -3.92
C THR A 345 -4.48 -11.09 -4.81
N LEU A 346 -3.51 -11.66 -5.54
CA LEU A 346 -2.67 -10.92 -6.48
C LEU A 346 -3.50 -10.33 -7.63
N ASN A 347 -4.42 -11.11 -8.20
CA ASN A 347 -5.34 -10.62 -9.23
C ASN A 347 -6.21 -9.48 -8.70
N ARG A 348 -6.66 -9.58 -7.45
CA ARG A 348 -7.42 -8.52 -6.77
C ARG A 348 -6.59 -7.25 -6.65
N ILE A 349 -5.33 -7.33 -6.22
CA ILE A 349 -4.46 -6.15 -6.09
C ILE A 349 -4.18 -5.53 -7.48
N GLY A 350 -3.90 -6.35 -8.50
CA GLY A 350 -3.63 -5.87 -9.87
C GLY A 350 -4.85 -5.28 -10.58
N THR A 351 -6.02 -5.89 -10.40
CA THR A 351 -7.28 -5.44 -11.01
C THR A 351 -7.93 -4.29 -10.25
N PHE A 352 -7.71 -4.21 -8.92
CA PHE A 352 -8.33 -3.22 -8.03
C PHE A 352 -7.28 -2.32 -7.36
N SER A 353 -6.28 -1.89 -8.12
CA SER A 353 -5.65 -0.59 -7.82
C SER A 353 -6.78 0.45 -7.84
N GLU A 354 -6.96 1.12 -6.70
CA GLU A 354 -7.99 2.09 -6.32
C GLU A 354 -9.10 2.35 -7.34
N CYS A 355 -10.36 2.27 -6.90
CA CYS A 355 -11.54 2.64 -7.67
C CYS A 355 -11.21 3.90 -8.47
N ARG A 356 -11.10 3.74 -9.80
CA ARG A 356 -10.71 4.82 -10.71
C ARG A 356 -11.81 5.89 -10.84
N GLU A 357 -12.72 5.91 -9.86
CA GLU A 357 -13.88 6.77 -9.73
C GLU A 357 -14.70 6.76 -11.02
N SER A 358 -14.86 7.95 -11.59
CA SER A 358 -15.52 8.23 -12.86
C SER A 358 -14.58 8.19 -14.06
N ARG A 359 -13.29 7.84 -13.90
CA ARG A 359 -12.37 7.69 -15.03
C ARG A 359 -12.79 6.49 -15.86
N ARG A 360 -13.03 6.72 -17.15
CA ARG A 360 -13.24 5.65 -18.13
C ARG A 360 -11.99 4.78 -18.20
N VAL A 361 -12.12 3.53 -17.78
CA VAL A 361 -11.05 2.53 -17.88
C VAL A 361 -11.27 1.74 -19.16
N ASN A 362 -10.22 1.68 -19.98
CA ASN A 362 -10.23 0.87 -21.19
C ASN A 362 -9.81 -0.57 -20.85
N ASP A 363 -10.46 -1.56 -21.46
CA ASP A 363 -10.15 -2.99 -21.33
C ASP A 363 -10.12 -3.54 -19.89
N GLY A 364 -10.88 -2.93 -18.98
CA GLY A 364 -10.94 -3.31 -17.56
C GLY A 364 -11.92 -4.47 -17.27
N TYR A 365 -11.77 -5.08 -16.09
CA TYR A 365 -12.70 -6.10 -15.58
C TYR A 365 -13.75 -5.48 -14.65
N TRP A 366 -15.01 -5.79 -14.88
CA TRP A 366 -16.14 -5.15 -14.22
C TRP A 366 -17.18 -6.16 -13.76
N TYR A 367 -17.71 -5.97 -12.55
CA TYR A 367 -18.91 -6.66 -12.11
C TYR A 367 -20.14 -5.93 -12.63
N SER A 368 -21.12 -6.68 -13.09
CA SER A 368 -22.38 -6.16 -13.59
C SER A 368 -23.55 -7.01 -13.13
N LEU A 369 -24.73 -6.39 -13.07
CA LEU A 369 -25.98 -7.09 -12.79
C LEU A 369 -26.45 -7.83 -14.04
N THR A 370 -26.97 -9.03 -13.83
CA THR A 370 -27.58 -9.87 -14.89
C THR A 370 -28.69 -9.15 -15.65
N PHE A 371 -29.53 -8.38 -14.95
CA PHE A 371 -30.63 -7.62 -15.53
C PHE A 371 -30.29 -6.15 -15.84
N LEU A 372 -29.09 -5.68 -15.47
CA LEU A 372 -28.66 -4.31 -15.67
C LEU A 372 -27.17 -4.22 -16.04
N PRO A 373 -26.78 -4.61 -17.27
CA PRO A 373 -25.38 -4.64 -17.69
C PRO A 373 -24.69 -3.27 -17.72
N GLU A 374 -25.46 -2.18 -17.88
CA GLU A 374 -24.93 -0.82 -17.77
C GLU A 374 -24.51 -0.42 -16.35
N PHE A 375 -24.88 -1.21 -15.33
CA PHE A 375 -24.44 -1.00 -13.96
C PHE A 375 -23.09 -1.68 -13.73
N THR A 376 -22.01 -0.99 -14.10
CA THR A 376 -20.64 -1.49 -13.99
C THR A 376 -19.99 -1.10 -12.66
N VAL A 377 -19.43 -2.07 -11.95
CA VAL A 377 -18.84 -1.89 -10.62
C VAL A 377 -17.42 -2.46 -10.63
N CYS A 378 -16.43 -1.66 -10.20
CA CYS A 378 -15.07 -2.17 -10.01
C CYS A 378 -15.04 -3.08 -8.77
N GLY A 379 -14.08 -4.00 -8.67
CA GLY A 379 -14.09 -4.95 -7.57
C GLY A 379 -13.82 -4.38 -6.18
N GLU A 380 -13.15 -3.23 -6.06
CA GLU A 380 -13.11 -2.52 -4.77
C GLU A 380 -14.53 -2.15 -4.32
N CYS A 381 -15.30 -1.47 -5.17
CA CYS A 381 -16.68 -1.11 -4.84
C CYS A 381 -17.59 -2.33 -4.71
N TYR A 382 -17.30 -3.42 -5.43
CA TYR A 382 -18.01 -4.68 -5.26
C TYR A 382 -17.77 -5.26 -3.86
N ASP A 383 -16.50 -5.37 -3.43
CA ASP A 383 -16.15 -5.93 -2.12
C ASP A 383 -16.56 -5.01 -0.96
N ASP A 384 -16.54 -3.69 -1.14
CA ASP A 384 -16.90 -2.71 -0.12
C ASP A 384 -18.40 -2.53 0.07
N VAL A 385 -19.19 -2.68 -1.01
CA VAL A 385 -20.61 -2.28 -1.02
C VAL A 385 -21.51 -3.44 -1.39
N VAL A 386 -21.17 -4.24 -2.41
CA VAL A 386 -22.05 -5.30 -2.90
C VAL A 386 -21.93 -6.56 -2.06
N ARG A 387 -20.70 -7.06 -1.83
CA ARG A 387 -20.44 -8.27 -1.05
C ARG A 387 -20.99 -8.19 0.37
N PRO A 388 -20.88 -7.06 1.11
CA PRO A 388 -21.48 -6.97 2.44
C PRO A 388 -23.00 -6.98 2.40
N GLN A 389 -23.65 -6.48 1.33
CA GLN A 389 -25.10 -6.61 1.19
C GLN A 389 -25.49 -8.06 0.91
N GLN A 390 -24.77 -8.77 0.02
CA GLN A 390 -24.99 -10.21 -0.23
C GLN A 390 -24.87 -11.09 1.03
N LEU A 391 -24.02 -10.70 1.99
CA LEU A 391 -23.84 -11.43 3.25
C LEU A 391 -24.92 -11.11 4.30
N LEU A 392 -25.62 -9.99 4.15
CA LEU A 392 -26.74 -9.62 5.03
C LEU A 392 -28.06 -10.22 4.54
N ASP A 393 -28.13 -10.55 3.24
CA ASP A 393 -29.30 -11.14 2.60
C ASP A 393 -29.12 -12.68 2.60
N ASP A 394 -29.74 -13.39 3.54
CA ASP A 394 -29.64 -14.86 3.68
C ASP A 394 -30.18 -15.61 2.43
N ASP A 395 -31.10 -14.98 1.70
CA ASP A 395 -31.67 -15.46 0.45
C ASP A 395 -31.08 -14.65 -0.71
N ASN A 396 -30.33 -15.31 -1.61
CA ASN A 396 -29.69 -14.75 -2.82
C ASN A 396 -30.67 -14.12 -3.86
N ASP A 397 -31.94 -13.94 -3.51
CA ASP A 397 -33.00 -13.38 -4.37
C ASP A 397 -32.98 -11.85 -4.43
N HIS A 398 -32.13 -11.21 -3.64
CA HIS A 398 -32.00 -9.75 -3.63
C HIS A 398 -31.20 -9.22 -4.83
N ILE A 399 -31.41 -7.96 -5.23
CA ILE A 399 -30.60 -7.22 -6.22
C ILE A 399 -29.07 -7.46 -6.05
N SER A 400 -28.58 -7.57 -4.81
CA SER A 400 -27.18 -7.83 -4.50
C SER A 400 -26.70 -9.20 -5.01
N GLY A 401 -27.55 -10.24 -4.98
CA GLY A 401 -27.27 -11.59 -5.48
C GLY A 401 -27.28 -11.73 -7.00
N HIS A 402 -27.90 -10.80 -7.72
CA HIS A 402 -28.01 -10.82 -9.19
C HIS A 402 -26.76 -10.36 -9.95
N PHE A 403 -25.65 -10.10 -9.26
CA PHE A 403 -24.38 -9.81 -9.89
C PHE A 403 -23.79 -11.06 -10.56
N LEU A 404 -23.12 -10.87 -11.70
CA LEU A 404 -22.39 -11.96 -12.33
C LEU A 404 -21.25 -12.43 -11.41
N PRO A 405 -21.10 -13.75 -11.19
CA PRO A 405 -20.11 -14.30 -10.26
C PRO A 405 -18.67 -14.07 -10.71
N LYS A 406 -18.47 -13.76 -12.00
CA LYS A 406 -17.16 -13.41 -12.57
C LYS A 406 -17.23 -12.04 -13.22
N PRO A 407 -16.22 -11.18 -13.01
CA PRO A 407 -16.18 -9.89 -13.67
C PRO A 407 -15.94 -10.10 -15.18
N GLN A 408 -16.60 -9.28 -15.97
CA GLN A 408 -16.51 -9.29 -17.42
C GLN A 408 -15.52 -8.25 -17.91
N LYS A 409 -14.75 -8.59 -18.94
CA LYS A 409 -13.85 -7.64 -19.59
C LYS A 409 -14.68 -6.71 -20.49
N LEU A 410 -14.65 -5.41 -20.21
CA LEU A 410 -15.34 -4.39 -21.00
C LEU A 410 -14.33 -3.46 -21.66
N ALA A 411 -14.59 -3.11 -22.92
CA ALA A 411 -13.72 -2.25 -23.71
C ALA A 411 -13.57 -0.86 -23.09
N VAL A 412 -14.67 -0.29 -22.55
CA VAL A 412 -14.67 0.98 -21.83
C VAL A 412 -15.80 0.95 -20.78
N ALA A 413 -15.50 1.25 -19.52
CA ALA A 413 -16.52 1.46 -18.49
C ALA A 413 -16.04 2.38 -17.35
N THR A 414 -16.98 2.84 -16.53
CA THR A 414 -16.77 3.65 -15.32
C THR A 414 -17.40 2.95 -14.12
N CYS A 415 -16.87 3.16 -12.92
CA CYS A 415 -17.50 2.59 -11.73
C CYS A 415 -18.78 3.37 -11.43
N GLN A 416 -19.91 2.69 -11.26
CA GLN A 416 -21.17 3.33 -10.86
C GLN A 416 -21.26 3.54 -9.34
N LEU A 417 -20.47 2.80 -8.56
CA LEU A 417 -20.50 2.82 -7.08
C LEU A 417 -19.37 3.64 -6.45
N TYR A 418 -18.64 4.45 -7.22
CA TYR A 418 -17.60 5.28 -6.62
C TYR A 418 -18.20 6.42 -5.76
N SER A 419 -19.34 6.98 -6.15
CA SER A 419 -19.93 8.14 -5.45
C SER A 419 -20.75 7.74 -4.22
N PRO A 420 -20.72 8.55 -3.15
CA PRO A 420 -21.56 8.33 -1.96
C PRO A 420 -23.05 8.24 -2.33
N ARG A 421 -23.54 9.14 -3.19
CA ARG A 421 -24.93 9.12 -3.65
C ARG A 421 -25.31 7.78 -4.27
N MET A 422 -24.51 7.23 -5.19
CA MET A 422 -24.85 5.97 -5.84
C MET A 422 -24.73 4.77 -4.91
N ARG A 423 -23.84 4.82 -3.92
CA ARG A 423 -23.81 3.82 -2.84
C ARG A 423 -25.09 3.83 -2.03
N ASP A 424 -25.62 5.01 -1.73
CA ASP A 424 -26.89 5.14 -1.00
C ASP A 424 -28.10 4.71 -1.84
N VAL A 425 -28.13 5.07 -3.14
CA VAL A 425 -29.14 4.58 -4.10
C VAL A 425 -29.12 3.06 -4.17
N PHE A 426 -27.94 2.45 -4.28
CA PHE A 426 -27.80 1.00 -4.34
C PHE A 426 -28.26 0.34 -3.04
N LYS A 427 -27.78 0.81 -1.88
CA LYS A 427 -28.25 0.30 -0.57
C LYS A 427 -29.75 0.45 -0.40
N TRP A 428 -30.34 1.55 -0.86
CA TRP A 428 -31.79 1.76 -0.77
C TRP A 428 -32.56 0.80 -1.65
N ALA A 429 -32.11 0.58 -2.90
CA ALA A 429 -32.68 -0.42 -3.79
C ALA A 429 -32.52 -1.83 -3.18
N CYS A 430 -31.37 -2.11 -2.57
CA CYS A 430 -31.10 -3.36 -1.84
C CYS A 430 -31.99 -3.54 -0.60
N ARG A 431 -32.46 -2.49 0.06
CA ARG A 431 -33.38 -2.67 1.21
C ARG A 431 -34.83 -2.90 0.81
N ARG A 432 -35.22 -2.56 -0.42
CA ARG A 432 -36.63 -2.55 -0.88
C ARG A 432 -36.90 -3.50 -2.04
N ASP A 433 -35.86 -4.17 -2.51
CA ASP A 433 -35.86 -5.01 -3.71
C ASP A 433 -36.39 -4.29 -4.97
N ASP A 434 -36.13 -2.99 -5.06
CA ASP A 434 -36.67 -2.16 -6.15
C ASP A 434 -35.66 -2.05 -7.30
N ALA A 435 -35.65 -3.08 -8.16
CA ALA A 435 -34.77 -3.13 -9.33
C ALA A 435 -35.10 -2.02 -10.34
N GLU A 436 -36.36 -1.62 -10.48
CA GLU A 436 -36.78 -0.56 -11.41
C GLU A 436 -36.30 0.82 -10.95
N TYR A 437 -36.30 1.08 -9.64
CA TYR A 437 -35.70 2.28 -9.07
C TYR A 437 -34.20 2.36 -9.36
N LEU A 438 -33.46 1.26 -9.16
CA LEU A 438 -32.02 1.22 -9.47
C LEU A 438 -31.77 1.49 -10.96
N LYS A 439 -32.53 0.83 -11.85
CA LYS A 439 -32.45 1.06 -13.30
C LYS A 439 -32.67 2.52 -13.67
N ALA A 440 -33.70 3.15 -13.11
CA ALA A 440 -34.02 4.55 -13.38
C ALA A 440 -32.87 5.48 -12.96
N ARG A 441 -32.30 5.27 -11.77
CA ARG A 441 -31.19 6.09 -11.24
C ARG A 441 -29.88 5.88 -12.00
N VAL A 442 -29.56 4.65 -12.41
CA VAL A 442 -28.38 4.36 -13.23
C VAL A 442 -28.48 5.03 -14.60
N LYS A 443 -29.66 4.97 -15.23
CA LYS A 443 -29.90 5.66 -16.52
C LYS A 443 -29.82 7.17 -16.38
N GLU A 444 -30.43 7.76 -15.35
CA GLU A 444 -30.35 9.19 -15.05
C GLU A 444 -28.89 9.63 -14.91
N ARG A 445 -28.11 8.91 -14.10
CA ARG A 445 -26.67 9.17 -13.92
C ARG A 445 -25.92 9.16 -15.24
N LYS A 446 -26.11 8.10 -16.03
CA LYS A 446 -25.41 7.92 -17.30
C LYS A 446 -25.74 9.04 -18.30
N MET A 447 -27.00 9.46 -18.36
CA MET A 447 -27.41 10.61 -19.21
C MET A 447 -26.70 11.90 -18.79
N VAL A 448 -26.58 12.17 -17.48
CA VAL A 448 -25.87 13.35 -16.97
C VAL A 448 -24.37 13.24 -17.25
N GLU A 449 -23.77 12.08 -17.02
CA GLU A 449 -22.36 11.81 -17.31
C GLU A 449 -22.03 12.03 -18.79
N ASP A 450 -22.82 11.46 -19.69
CA ASP A 450 -22.62 11.60 -21.14
C ASP A 450 -22.80 13.05 -21.62
N HIS A 451 -23.78 13.78 -21.05
CA HIS A 451 -24.00 15.20 -21.36
C HIS A 451 -22.82 16.07 -20.94
N LEU A 452 -22.32 15.91 -19.70
CA LEU A 452 -21.18 16.69 -19.22
C LEU A 452 -19.87 16.29 -19.92
N HIS A 453 -19.72 15.01 -20.26
CA HIS A 453 -18.58 14.52 -21.01
C HIS A 453 -18.56 15.05 -22.45
N ALA A 454 -19.71 15.13 -23.13
CA ALA A 454 -19.81 15.72 -24.45
C ALA A 454 -19.36 17.19 -24.46
N LYS A 455 -19.74 17.97 -23.44
CA LYS A 455 -19.27 19.34 -23.24
C LYS A 455 -17.75 19.41 -23.03
N PHE A 456 -17.19 18.48 -22.25
CA PHE A 456 -15.75 18.40 -22.04
C PHE A 456 -14.99 18.09 -23.33
N VAL A 457 -15.42 17.09 -24.08
CA VAL A 457 -14.78 16.72 -25.36
C VAL A 457 -14.83 17.88 -26.34
N HIS A 458 -15.92 18.65 -26.38
CA HIS A 458 -16.01 19.87 -27.18
C HIS A 458 -14.93 20.89 -26.78
N LEU A 459 -14.82 21.21 -25.48
CA LEU A 459 -13.84 22.17 -24.96
C LEU A 459 -12.39 21.74 -25.21
N VAL A 460 -12.10 20.44 -25.15
CA VAL A 460 -10.76 19.91 -25.41
C VAL A 460 -10.43 19.88 -26.91
N ARG A 461 -11.41 19.56 -27.77
CA ARG A 461 -11.24 19.51 -29.24
C ARG A 461 -11.01 20.89 -29.85
N ASP A 462 -11.56 21.94 -29.26
CA ASP A 462 -11.37 23.32 -29.72
C ASP A 462 -9.92 23.82 -29.63
N GLY A 463 -9.01 23.06 -28.99
CA GLY A 463 -7.55 23.20 -29.11
C GLY A 463 -6.94 24.46 -28.50
N ARG A 464 -7.76 25.41 -28.02
CA ARG A 464 -7.30 26.63 -27.33
C ARG A 464 -7.11 26.33 -25.84
N ARG A 465 -5.87 26.02 -25.43
CA ARG A 465 -5.46 26.08 -24.02
C ARG A 465 -5.36 27.55 -23.59
N ASN A 466 -6.50 28.10 -23.19
CA ASN A 466 -6.61 29.42 -22.60
C ASN A 466 -7.22 29.26 -21.20
N ARG A 467 -6.91 30.20 -20.29
CA ARG A 467 -7.43 30.24 -18.91
C ARG A 467 -8.96 30.09 -18.83
N TRP A 468 -9.69 30.64 -19.80
CA TRP A 468 -11.15 30.49 -19.90
C TRP A 468 -11.60 29.03 -20.09
N THR A 469 -10.88 28.27 -20.93
CA THR A 469 -11.17 26.86 -21.18
C THR A 469 -10.95 26.01 -19.93
N GLU A 470 -9.88 26.30 -19.17
CA GLU A 470 -9.60 25.68 -17.86
C GLU A 470 -10.70 26.00 -16.83
N GLU A 471 -11.14 27.26 -16.74
CA GLU A 471 -12.25 27.65 -15.86
C GLU A 471 -13.58 26.96 -16.22
N GLN A 472 -13.84 26.72 -17.52
CA GLN A 472 -15.01 25.95 -17.94
C GLN A 472 -14.90 24.46 -17.60
N ILE A 473 -13.71 23.86 -17.73
CA ILE A 473 -13.45 22.48 -17.32
C ILE A 473 -13.67 22.33 -15.80
N ASP A 474 -13.16 23.26 -14.99
CA ASP A 474 -13.34 23.27 -13.54
C ASP A 474 -14.81 23.47 -13.12
N LYS A 475 -15.58 24.23 -13.92
CA LYS A 475 -17.01 24.40 -13.71
C LYS A 475 -17.76 23.08 -13.93
N LEU A 476 -17.46 22.36 -15.01
CA LEU A 476 -18.05 21.05 -15.29
C LEU A 476 -17.66 20.02 -14.21
N ALA A 477 -16.42 20.07 -13.72
CA ALA A 477 -15.94 19.23 -12.62
C ALA A 477 -16.73 19.45 -11.32
N ARG A 478 -17.00 20.71 -10.98
CA ARG A 478 -17.80 21.07 -9.79
C ARG A 478 -19.27 20.72 -9.95
N GLU A 479 -19.83 20.90 -11.14
CA GLU A 479 -21.21 20.54 -11.45
C GLU A 479 -21.43 19.04 -11.26
N TRP A 480 -20.51 18.23 -11.77
CA TRP A 480 -20.51 16.79 -11.58
C TRP A 480 -20.37 16.38 -10.11
N ARG A 481 -19.39 16.96 -9.40
CA ARG A 481 -19.18 16.67 -7.97
C ARG A 481 -20.35 17.07 -7.08
N LYS A 482 -21.15 18.05 -7.48
CA LYS A 482 -22.37 18.43 -6.73
C LYS A 482 -23.52 17.44 -6.96
N TRP A 483 -23.49 16.75 -8.10
CA TRP A 483 -24.54 15.82 -8.48
C TRP A 483 -24.35 14.43 -7.85
N GLU A 484 -23.09 13.97 -7.78
CA GLU A 484 -22.60 12.72 -7.16
C GLU A 484 -22.35 12.85 -5.66
#